data_AF-A0A519TQV2-F1
#
_entry.id   AF-A0A519TQV2-F1
#
_cell.length_a   1.000
_cell.length_b   1.000
_cell.length_c   1.000
_cell.angle_alpha   90.00
_cell.angle_beta   90.00
_cell.angle_gamma   90.00
#
_symmetry.space_group_name_H-M   'P 1'
#
loop_
_entity.id
_entity.type
_entity.pdbx_description
1 polymer ?
#
loop_
_entity_poly.entity_id
_entity_poly.type
_entity_poly.pdbx_seq_one_letter_code
_entity_poly.pdbx_strand_id
1 'polypeptide(L)'
;MQNAITTLRIQNFKSIKDVTMAPRRVNIIIGEPNVGKSNILEALSLLGGMFFDGEKFMEGQVRYETLRNLFYDNDWSAKVEVLANAE
;
A
#
# COMPACT_ATOMS: atom_id res chain seq x y z
N MET A 1 -11.81 19.70 -12.50
CA MET A 1 -11.97 18.86 -11.29
C MET A 1 -10.58 18.46 -10.84
N GLN A 2 -10.24 18.69 -9.58
CA GLN A 2 -8.94 18.33 -9.01
C GLN A 2 -8.94 16.86 -8.57
N ASN A 3 -7.76 16.22 -8.62
CA ASN A 3 -7.58 14.85 -8.14
C ASN A 3 -7.19 14.89 -6.66
N ALA A 4 -7.75 13.99 -5.85
CA ALA A 4 -7.44 13.93 -4.41
C ALA A 4 -5.98 13.56 -4.12
N ILE A 5 -5.36 12.77 -4.99
CA ILE A 5 -3.95 12.38 -4.90
C ILE A 5 -3.31 12.71 -6.25
N THR A 6 -2.24 13.49 -6.24
CA THR A 6 -1.48 13.85 -7.45
C THR A 6 -0.30 12.91 -7.69
N THR A 7 0.26 12.35 -6.62
CA THR A 7 1.34 11.37 -6.69
C THR A 7 1.19 10.38 -5.56
N LEU A 8 1.34 9.10 -5.88
CA LEU A 8 1.43 7.99 -4.94
C LEU A 8 2.76 7.26 -5.17
N ARG A 9 3.54 7.08 -4.11
CA ARG A 9 4.76 6.26 -4.11
C ARG A 9 4.64 5.18 -3.05
N ILE A 10 4.94 3.94 -3.43
CA ILE A 10 4.94 2.76 -2.55
C ILE A 10 6.30 2.09 -2.70
N GLN A 11 7.00 1.87 -1.58
CA GLN A 11 8.30 1.22 -1.56
C GLN A 11 8.35 0.13 -0.48
N ASN A 12 8.98 -0.99 -0.85
CA ASN A 12 9.24 -2.17 -0.03
C ASN A 12 8.00 -2.72 0.70
N PHE A 13 6.80 -2.52 0.18
CA PHE A 13 5.55 -2.98 0.80
C PHE A 13 5.06 -4.27 0.14
N LYS A 14 5.08 -5.38 0.88
CA LYS A 14 4.67 -6.70 0.40
C LYS A 14 5.34 -7.05 -0.93
N SER A 15 4.60 -7.41 -1.98
CA SER A 15 5.19 -7.73 -3.29
C SER A 15 5.68 -6.50 -4.08
N ILE A 16 5.52 -5.28 -3.57
CA ILE A 16 5.87 -4.04 -4.26
C ILE A 16 7.25 -3.58 -3.80
N LYS A 17 8.24 -3.68 -4.69
CA LYS A 17 9.58 -3.17 -4.44
C LYS A 17 9.64 -1.63 -4.52
N ASP A 18 9.23 -1.08 -5.65
CA ASP A 18 9.12 0.38 -5.86
C ASP A 18 8.10 0.63 -6.99
N VAL A 19 7.10 1.47 -6.72
CA VAL A 19 6.19 2.00 -7.73
C VAL A 19 5.86 3.45 -7.42
N THR A 20 5.87 4.27 -8.46
CA THR A 20 5.37 5.64 -8.42
C THR A 20 4.30 5.81 -9.50
N MET A 21 3.17 6.39 -9.14
CA MET A 21 2.07 6.64 -10.06
C MET A 21 1.39 7.99 -9.77
N ALA A 22 0.70 8.52 -10.78
CA ALA A 22 -0.11 9.73 -10.67
C ALA A 22 -1.59 9.36 -10.86
N PRO A 23 -2.30 8.98 -9.78
CA PRO A 23 -3.69 8.56 -9.87
C PRO A 23 -4.58 9.64 -10.48
N ARG A 24 -5.56 9.21 -11.27
CA ARG A 24 -6.63 10.05 -11.81
C ARG A 24 -7.89 9.86 -10.98
N ARG A 25 -8.98 10.57 -11.34
CA ARG A 25 -10.29 10.38 -10.72
C ARG A 25 -10.79 8.93 -10.73
N VAL A 26 -10.46 8.18 -11.80
CA VAL A 26 -10.77 6.75 -11.94
C VAL A 26 -9.51 6.04 -12.40
N ASN A 27 -9.13 4.95 -11.72
CA ASN A 27 -7.96 4.14 -12.04
C ASN A 27 -8.39 2.68 -12.17
N ILE A 28 -7.84 1.98 -13.16
CA ILE A 28 -8.06 0.55 -13.35
C ILE A 28 -6.72 -0.15 -13.14
N ILE A 29 -6.66 -1.06 -12.16
CA ILE A 29 -5.47 -1.87 -11.87
C ILE A 29 -5.71 -3.27 -12.43
N ILE A 30 -4.96 -3.64 -13.47
CA ILE A 30 -5.08 -4.94 -14.16
C ILE A 30 -3.79 -5.74 -14.09
N GLY A 31 -3.91 -7.06 -14.22
CA GLY A 31 -2.79 -8.00 -14.16
C GLY A 31 -3.23 -9.39 -13.71
N GLU A 32 -2.37 -10.38 -13.87
CA GLU A 32 -2.64 -11.78 -13.52
C GLU A 32 -2.96 -11.97 -12.03
N PRO A 33 -3.63 -13.06 -11.62
CA PRO A 33 -3.81 -13.38 -10.21
C PRO A 33 -2.49 -13.30 -9.42
N ASN A 34 -2.55 -12.79 -8.19
CA ASN A 34 -1.42 -12.73 -7.25
C ASN A 34 -0.21 -11.85 -7.61
N VAL A 35 -0.25 -11.04 -8.69
CA VAL A 35 0.85 -10.10 -9.03
C VAL A 35 0.95 -8.86 -8.14
N GLY A 36 0.21 -8.80 -7.03
CA GLY A 36 0.27 -7.67 -6.09
C GLY A 36 -0.72 -6.54 -6.33
N LYS A 37 -1.73 -6.72 -7.19
CA LYS A 37 -2.80 -5.71 -7.42
C LYS A 37 -3.47 -5.27 -6.10
N SER A 38 -3.84 -6.23 -5.25
CA SER A 38 -4.41 -5.93 -3.93
C SER A 38 -3.42 -5.23 -3.02
N ASN A 39 -2.11 -5.47 -3.16
CA ASN A 39 -1.09 -4.80 -2.34
C ASN A 39 -1.04 -3.29 -2.61
N ILE A 40 -1.39 -2.83 -3.82
CA ILE A 40 -1.53 -1.39 -4.11
C ILE A 40 -2.70 -0.79 -3.30
N LEU A 41 -3.84 -1.49 -3.24
CA LEU A 41 -5.01 -1.05 -2.48
C LEU A 41 -4.76 -1.10 -0.96
N GLU A 42 -4.05 -2.12 -0.50
CA GLU A 42 -3.65 -2.25 0.91
C GLU A 42 -2.57 -1.23 1.31
N ALA A 43 -1.70 -0.81 0.39
CA ALA A 43 -0.80 0.32 0.64
C ALA A 43 -1.60 1.62 0.77
N LEU A 44 -2.58 1.85 -0.13
CA LEU A 44 -3.45 3.03 -0.07
C LEU A 44 -4.26 3.09 1.24
N SER A 45 -4.69 1.96 1.80
CA SER A 45 -5.43 1.96 3.07
C SER A 45 -4.60 2.51 4.23
N LEU A 46 -3.26 2.38 4.19
CA LEU A 46 -2.35 2.96 5.19
C LEU A 46 -2.39 4.49 5.23
N LEU A 47 -2.71 5.14 4.11
CA LEU A 47 -2.83 6.60 4.05
C LEU A 47 -4.11 7.13 4.72
N GLY A 48 -5.12 6.26 4.89
CA GLY A 48 -6.39 6.60 5.52
C GLY A 48 -6.35 6.70 7.04
N GLY A 49 -5.17 6.50 7.65
CA GLY A 49 -4.96 6.47 9.10
C GLY A 49 -4.84 5.05 9.65
N MET A 50 -4.09 4.91 10.74
CA MET A 50 -3.97 3.64 11.47
C MET A 50 -5.16 3.46 12.39
N PHE A 51 -6.05 2.52 12.07
CA PHE A 51 -7.07 2.07 13.03
C PHE A 51 -6.51 0.89 13.82
N PHE A 52 -6.42 1.07 15.13
CA PHE A 52 -6.12 0.00 16.08
C PHE A 52 -7.44 -0.41 16.71
N ASP A 53 -8.05 -1.48 16.21
CA ASP A 53 -9.31 -2.01 16.74
C ASP A 53 -9.15 -3.48 17.20
N GLY A 54 -8.08 -3.77 17.96
CA GLY A 54 -7.82 -5.11 18.48
C GLY A 54 -6.35 -5.43 18.77
N GLU A 55 -6.04 -6.73 18.85
CA GLU A 55 -4.69 -7.27 19.09
C GLU A 55 -3.76 -7.18 17.86
N LYS A 56 -4.33 -7.01 16.65
CA LYS A 56 -3.56 -6.94 15.40
C LYS A 56 -3.50 -5.52 14.85
N PHE A 57 -2.28 -5.09 14.52
CA PHE A 57 -2.00 -3.85 13.82
C PHE A 57 -2.78 -3.77 12.50
N MET A 58 -3.67 -2.78 12.34
CA MET A 58 -4.42 -2.54 11.10
C MET A 58 -5.29 -3.72 10.64
N GLU A 59 -5.89 -4.41 11.62
CA GLU A 59 -6.86 -5.46 11.38
C GLU A 59 -7.99 -5.00 10.44
N GLY A 60 -8.28 -5.80 9.41
CA GLY A 60 -9.27 -5.46 8.38
C GLY A 60 -8.78 -4.54 7.25
N GLN A 61 -7.63 -3.86 7.39
CA GLN A 61 -7.08 -2.97 6.35
C GLN A 61 -5.89 -3.57 5.62
N VAL A 62 -5.03 -4.31 6.33
CA VAL A 62 -3.84 -4.96 5.75
C VAL A 62 -3.80 -6.42 6.18
N ARG A 63 -3.69 -7.32 5.20
CA ARG A 63 -3.66 -8.77 5.46
C ARG A 63 -2.23 -9.24 5.66
N TYR A 64 -1.94 -9.86 6.80
CA TYR A 64 -0.64 -10.48 7.07
C TYR A 64 -0.77 -11.57 8.13
N GLU A 65 0.13 -12.54 8.11
CA GLU A 65 0.23 -13.56 9.16
C GLU A 65 1.27 -13.16 10.21
N THR A 66 2.40 -12.62 9.75
CA THR A 66 3.47 -12.07 10.57
C THR A 66 3.81 -10.66 10.10
N LEU A 67 4.31 -9.80 10.99
CA LEU A 67 4.70 -8.42 10.64
C LEU A 67 5.74 -8.37 9.51
N ARG A 68 6.56 -9.43 9.37
CA ARG A 68 7.55 -9.54 8.28
C ARG A 68 6.90 -9.55 6.89
N ASN A 69 5.67 -10.04 6.76
CA ASN A 69 4.98 -10.08 5.47
C ASN A 69 4.61 -8.69 4.93
N LEU A 70 4.72 -7.64 5.75
CA LEU A 70 4.53 -6.26 5.32
C LEU A 70 5.72 -5.75 4.49
N PHE A 71 6.89 -6.38 4.63
CA PHE A 71 8.13 -5.98 3.99
C PHE A 71 8.36 -6.78 2.70
N TYR A 72 8.90 -6.11 1.69
CA TYR A 72 9.31 -6.75 0.45
C TYR A 72 10.32 -7.86 0.71
N ASP A 73 10.05 -9.03 0.14
CA ASP A 73 10.79 -10.28 0.38
C ASP A 73 10.96 -10.66 1.87
N ASN A 74 10.07 -10.17 2.73
CA ASN A 74 10.17 -10.28 4.19
C ASN A 74 11.46 -9.65 4.78
N ASP A 75 12.10 -8.75 4.04
CA ASP A 75 13.29 -8.01 4.46
C ASP A 75 12.92 -6.79 5.32
N TRP A 76 12.83 -7.03 6.62
CA TRP A 76 12.62 -6.00 7.65
C TRP A 76 13.77 -4.99 7.82
N SER A 77 14.91 -5.16 7.12
CA SER A 77 15.97 -4.14 7.11
C SER A 77 15.65 -2.97 6.17
N ALA A 78 14.79 -3.21 5.17
CA ALA A 78 14.32 -2.19 4.25
C ALA A 78 13.14 -1.41 4.85
N LYS A 79 13.16 -0.09 4.72
CA LYS A 79 12.06 0.76 5.17
C LYS A 79 10.87 0.60 4.23
N VAL A 80 9.68 0.34 4.79
CA VAL A 80 8.40 0.45 4.11
C VAL A 80 8.00 1.92 4.03
N GLU A 81 7.69 2.41 2.83
CA GLU A 81 7.22 3.78 2.63
C GLU A 81 5.98 3.80 1.74
N VAL A 82 4.92 4.45 2.21
CA VAL A 82 3.76 4.81 1.39
C VAL A 82 3.55 6.31 1.54
N LEU A 83 3.80 7.04 0.46
CA LEU A 83 3.75 8.50 0.42
C LEU A 83 2.74 8.93 -0.62
N ALA A 84 1.90 9.90 -0.26
CA ALA A 84 1.00 10.54 -1.20
C ALA A 84 1.06 12.05 -1.07
N ASN A 85 1.05 12.73 -2.21
CA ASN A 85 0.82 14.16 -2.30
C ASN A 85 -0.66 14.38 -2.60
N ALA A 86 -1.34 15.11 -1.72
CA ALA A 86 -2.71 15.58 -1.93
C ALA A 86 -2.69 17.06 -2.31
N GLU A 87 -3.71 17.50 -3.04
CA GLU A 87 -4.01 18.93 -3.28
C GLU A 87 -4.89 19.50 -2.17
#